data_AF-A0A523TAA9-F1
#
_entry.id   AF-A0A523TAA9-F1
#
_cell.length_a   1.000
_cell.length_b   1.000
_cell.length_c   1.000
_cell.angle_alpha   90.00
_cell.angle_beta   90.00
_cell.angle_gamma   90.00
#
_symmetry.space_group_name_H-M   'P 1'
#
loop_
_entity.id
_entity.type
_entity.pdbx_description
1 polymer ?
#
loop_
_entity_poly.entity_id
_entity_poly.type
_entity_poly.pdbx_seq_one_letter_code
_entity_poly.pdbx_strand_id
1 'polypeptide(L)'
;MITTRGITVWISAFVTFLSILYSFGMAVLLINEGAGSIVEPYILGSIAGNLSVESYLWISVTATFIFLGITCILVYRKQPPDPAIVKMFLKVGGNLAALRKSQEASTTEMADQMEYNRKVNQRFFSTVSLDLKEDNKETLALLTAQGKAIKKVGSNLISMIEKKAGETGEKMAADLKKYEVAIMGVKRLSEEGTTAIKNQQAKLEEIKLRLQRIEGNMVPDQAKLKSLDNPEDIKGIGPALGKELRILGISSVGEFLTTDPVIIGEKTRVSQEMAENLQATAQLMMIPGVDSSDADLLIDAGIKSRKELADNDLIQLSRKVGELAKIYVDQGKISKDECPTIEEISSWIRMAR
;
A
#
# COMPACT_ATOMS: atom_id res chain seq x y z
N MET A 1 26.02 -16.40 -4.92
CA MET A 1 24.99 -16.54 -5.97
C MET A 1 23.66 -15.83 -5.68
N ILE A 2 23.39 -15.38 -4.44
CA ILE A 2 22.18 -14.63 -4.08
C ILE A 2 22.29 -13.15 -4.51
N THR A 3 23.49 -12.57 -4.45
CA THR A 3 23.78 -11.16 -4.78
C THR A 3 23.54 -10.80 -6.23
N THR A 4 23.92 -11.64 -7.19
CA THR A 4 23.73 -11.35 -8.63
C THR A 4 22.25 -11.27 -9.02
N ARG A 5 21.37 -12.01 -8.31
CA ARG A 5 19.93 -12.05 -8.60
C ARG A 5 19.18 -10.84 -8.07
N GLY A 6 19.51 -10.41 -6.85
CA GLY A 6 18.96 -9.19 -6.29
C GLY A 6 19.24 -8.00 -7.20
N ILE A 7 20.47 -7.94 -7.73
CA ILE A 7 20.88 -6.92 -8.70
C ILE A 7 20.04 -7.00 -9.99
N THR A 8 19.84 -8.19 -10.57
CA THR A 8 19.02 -8.34 -11.80
C THR A 8 17.56 -7.92 -11.59
N VAL A 9 16.95 -8.30 -10.47
CA VAL A 9 15.56 -7.92 -10.15
C VAL A 9 15.46 -6.42 -9.93
N TRP A 10 16.42 -5.84 -9.21
CA TRP A 10 16.44 -4.41 -8.94
C TRP A 10 16.63 -3.58 -10.21
N ILE A 11 17.54 -3.98 -11.10
CA ILE A 11 17.72 -3.35 -12.42
C ILE A 11 16.42 -3.44 -13.24
N SER A 12 15.78 -4.61 -13.30
CA SER A 12 14.54 -4.80 -14.05
C SER A 12 13.39 -3.93 -13.51
N ALA A 13 13.24 -3.89 -12.19
CA ALA A 13 12.25 -3.05 -11.52
C ALA A 13 12.51 -1.56 -11.76
N PHE A 14 13.78 -1.13 -11.70
CA PHE A 14 14.19 0.23 -11.96
C PHE A 14 13.89 0.66 -13.41
N VAL A 15 14.19 -0.18 -14.40
CA VAL A 15 13.87 0.08 -15.82
C VAL A 15 12.35 0.15 -16.05
N THR A 16 11.58 -0.71 -15.37
CA THR A 16 10.11 -0.67 -15.42
C THR A 16 9.59 0.65 -14.86
N PHE A 17 10.12 1.09 -13.71
CA PHE A 17 9.76 2.35 -13.08
C PHE A 17 10.08 3.57 -13.97
N LEU A 18 11.26 3.60 -14.58
CA LEU A 18 11.61 4.65 -15.53
C LEU A 18 10.64 4.71 -16.72
N SER A 19 10.23 3.54 -17.24
CA SER A 19 9.28 3.47 -18.35
C SER A 19 7.92 4.06 -17.98
N ILE A 20 7.44 3.82 -16.75
CA ILE A 20 6.20 4.42 -16.21
C ILE A 20 6.32 5.94 -16.12
N LEU A 21 7.43 6.46 -15.58
CA LEU A 21 7.65 7.90 -15.48
C LEU A 21 7.69 8.56 -16.87
N TYR A 22 8.31 7.93 -17.86
CA TYR A 22 8.30 8.42 -19.23
C TYR A 22 6.90 8.44 -19.83
N SER A 23 6.09 7.39 -19.63
CA SER A 23 4.70 7.39 -20.06
C SER A 23 3.89 8.51 -19.42
N PHE A 24 4.11 8.77 -18.13
CA PHE A 24 3.43 9.86 -17.42
C PHE A 24 3.85 11.24 -17.94
N GLY A 25 5.15 11.48 -18.10
CA GLY A 25 5.65 12.75 -18.66
C GLY A 25 5.11 13.03 -20.06
N MET A 26 4.96 12.00 -20.88
CA MET A 26 4.44 12.11 -22.24
C MET A 26 2.92 12.29 -22.28
N ALA A 27 2.20 11.69 -21.33
CA ALA A 27 0.78 11.98 -21.16
C ALA A 27 0.56 13.45 -20.75
N VAL A 28 1.39 14.00 -19.86
CA VAL A 28 1.34 15.42 -19.47
C VAL A 28 1.66 16.33 -20.66
N LEU A 29 2.70 16.02 -21.43
CA LEU A 29 3.04 16.77 -22.65
C LEU A 29 1.93 16.69 -23.70
N LEU A 30 1.31 15.52 -23.88
CA LEU A 30 0.19 15.34 -24.79
C LEU A 30 -1.02 16.21 -24.41
N ILE A 31 -1.32 16.32 -23.11
CA ILE A 31 -2.41 17.15 -22.59
C ILE A 31 -2.10 18.64 -22.78
N ASN A 32 -0.85 19.06 -22.55
CA ASN A 32 -0.47 20.47 -22.55
C ASN A 32 -0.21 21.02 -23.96
N GLU A 33 0.44 20.26 -24.83
CA GLU A 33 0.93 20.73 -26.14
C GLU A 33 0.15 20.14 -27.33
N GLY A 34 -0.66 19.11 -27.08
CA GLY A 34 -1.47 18.44 -28.11
C GLY A 34 -0.71 17.38 -28.91
N ALA A 35 -1.46 16.56 -29.66
CA ALA A 35 -0.93 15.37 -30.37
C ALA A 35 0.10 15.69 -31.48
N GLY A 36 0.17 16.95 -31.93
CA GLY A 36 1.09 17.40 -32.98
C GLY A 36 2.47 17.83 -32.50
N SER A 37 2.72 17.87 -31.18
CA SER A 37 4.04 18.27 -30.67
C SER A 37 5.10 17.22 -31.02
N ILE A 38 6.29 17.70 -31.35
CA ILE A 38 7.47 16.90 -31.67
C ILE A 38 8.39 17.01 -30.46
N VAL A 39 8.71 15.87 -29.85
CA VAL A 39 9.62 15.83 -28.71
C VAL A 39 10.87 15.07 -29.10
N GLU A 40 12.02 15.63 -28.75
CA GLU A 40 13.31 14.98 -28.89
C GLU A 40 13.58 14.13 -27.64
N PRO A 41 13.50 12.79 -27.72
CA PRO A 41 13.59 11.97 -26.53
C PRO A 41 15.01 11.93 -25.99
N TYR A 42 15.19 12.23 -24.69
CA TYR A 42 16.49 12.43 -24.06
C TYR A 42 17.48 11.25 -24.17
N ILE A 43 16.96 10.01 -24.28
CA ILE A 43 17.78 8.77 -24.34
C ILE A 43 17.80 8.15 -25.75
N LEU A 44 16.75 8.37 -26.54
CA LEU A 44 16.56 7.74 -27.86
C LEU A 44 16.72 8.71 -29.03
N GLY A 45 16.91 10.01 -28.76
CA GLY A 45 16.90 11.05 -29.78
C GLY A 45 17.97 10.87 -30.85
N SER A 46 19.13 10.30 -30.47
CA SER A 46 20.22 10.01 -31.39
C SER A 46 19.95 8.82 -32.34
N ILE A 47 19.00 7.94 -32.02
CA ILE A 47 18.74 6.71 -32.81
C ILE A 47 17.39 6.78 -33.53
N ALA A 48 16.36 7.28 -32.85
CA ALA A 48 14.99 7.27 -33.36
C ALA A 48 14.58 8.57 -34.08
N GLY A 49 15.39 9.62 -33.96
CA GLY A 49 15.07 10.95 -34.50
C GLY A 49 13.84 11.59 -33.83
N ASN A 50 13.29 12.59 -34.50
CA ASN A 50 12.12 13.32 -34.04
C ASN A 50 10.87 12.44 -34.14
N LEU A 51 10.22 12.18 -32.99
CA LEU A 51 8.99 11.41 -32.90
C LEU A 51 7.84 12.32 -32.45
N SER A 52 6.62 12.00 -32.93
CA SER A 52 5.42 12.63 -32.37
C SER A 52 5.21 12.18 -30.93
N VAL A 53 4.71 13.07 -30.07
CA VAL A 53 4.38 12.76 -28.66
C VAL A 53 3.49 11.52 -28.54
N GLU A 54 2.51 11.39 -29.44
CA GLU A 54 1.60 10.23 -29.46
C GLU A 54 2.34 8.92 -29.72
N SER A 55 3.22 8.89 -30.72
CA SER A 55 4.01 7.70 -31.04
C SER A 55 4.91 7.32 -29.88
N TYR A 56 5.55 8.31 -29.26
CA TYR A 56 6.44 8.08 -28.13
C TYR A 56 5.68 7.60 -26.88
N LEU A 57 4.47 8.11 -26.63
CA LEU A 57 3.59 7.63 -25.56
C LEU A 57 3.27 6.15 -25.75
N TRP A 58 2.81 5.73 -26.93
CA TRP A 58 2.48 4.32 -27.20
C TRP A 58 3.68 3.39 -27.09
N ILE A 59 4.86 3.83 -27.54
CA ILE A 59 6.11 3.08 -27.39
C ILE A 59 6.43 2.92 -25.90
N SER A 60 6.34 3.97 -25.10
CA SER A 60 6.64 3.93 -23.66
C SER A 60 5.67 3.04 -22.87
N VAL A 61 4.38 3.09 -23.20
CA VAL A 61 3.34 2.26 -22.57
C VAL A 61 3.59 0.79 -22.90
N THR A 62 3.88 0.48 -24.17
CA THR A 62 4.19 -0.88 -24.62
C THR A 62 5.45 -1.42 -23.94
N ALA A 63 6.52 -0.61 -23.88
CA ALA A 63 7.75 -0.94 -23.17
C ALA A 63 7.50 -1.22 -21.68
N THR A 64 6.65 -0.43 -21.03
CA THR A 64 6.26 -0.62 -19.63
C THR A 64 5.65 -2.01 -19.40
N PHE A 65 4.71 -2.45 -20.25
CA PHE A 65 4.11 -3.78 -20.12
C PHE A 65 5.11 -4.91 -20.35
N ILE A 66 6.03 -4.75 -21.31
CA ILE A 66 7.08 -5.73 -21.58
C ILE A 66 8.02 -5.85 -20.37
N PHE A 67 8.51 -4.73 -19.83
CA PHE A 67 9.42 -4.75 -18.67
C PHE A 67 8.74 -5.23 -17.40
N LEU A 68 7.46 -4.88 -17.19
CA LEU A 68 6.67 -5.41 -16.09
C LEU A 68 6.51 -6.93 -16.22
N GLY A 69 6.21 -7.44 -17.41
CA GLY A 69 6.11 -8.87 -17.69
C GLY A 69 7.43 -9.60 -17.40
N ILE A 70 8.56 -9.07 -17.86
CA ILE A 70 9.90 -9.61 -17.58
C ILE A 70 10.19 -9.60 -16.07
N THR A 71 9.90 -8.50 -15.38
CA THR A 71 10.09 -8.37 -13.94
C THR A 71 9.27 -9.41 -13.18
N CYS A 72 7.99 -9.57 -13.53
CA CYS A 72 7.14 -10.62 -12.98
C CYS A 72 7.73 -12.01 -13.22
N ILE A 73 8.14 -12.33 -14.46
CA ILE A 73 8.77 -13.61 -14.77
C ILE A 73 10.03 -13.84 -13.92
N LEU A 74 10.88 -12.83 -13.76
CA LEU A 74 12.11 -12.94 -12.96
C LEU A 74 11.84 -13.13 -11.47
N VAL A 75 10.83 -12.45 -10.93
CA VAL A 75 10.39 -12.58 -9.54
C VAL A 75 9.77 -13.96 -9.29
N TYR A 76 8.90 -14.42 -10.19
CA TYR A 76 8.12 -15.65 -10.00
C TYR A 76 8.83 -16.93 -10.46
N ARG A 77 9.85 -16.87 -11.34
CA ARG A 77 10.49 -18.09 -11.87
C ARG A 77 11.23 -18.95 -10.85
N LYS A 78 11.51 -18.48 -9.62
CA LYS A 78 12.37 -19.20 -8.68
C LYS A 78 11.96 -19.22 -7.21
N GLN A 79 10.82 -18.66 -6.83
CA GLN A 79 10.19 -19.18 -5.61
C GLN A 79 9.70 -20.58 -5.96
N PRO A 80 10.06 -21.66 -5.23
CA PRO A 80 9.38 -22.92 -5.41
C PRO A 80 7.90 -22.59 -5.22
N PRO A 81 7.06 -22.73 -6.27
CA PRO A 81 5.65 -22.42 -6.13
C PRO A 81 5.17 -23.27 -4.98
N ASP A 82 4.55 -22.62 -3.98
CA ASP A 82 4.06 -23.28 -2.79
C ASP A 82 3.38 -24.59 -3.25
N PRO A 83 3.81 -25.77 -2.75
CA PRO A 83 3.27 -27.03 -3.18
C PRO A 83 1.73 -27.07 -3.10
N ALA A 84 1.12 -26.24 -2.24
CA ALA A 84 -0.33 -26.02 -2.21
C ALA A 84 -0.87 -25.37 -3.50
N ILE A 85 -0.20 -24.34 -4.03
CA ILE A 85 -0.59 -23.63 -5.26
C ILE A 85 -0.39 -24.54 -6.48
N VAL A 86 0.70 -25.29 -6.55
CA VAL A 86 0.94 -26.27 -7.63
C VAL A 86 -0.15 -27.35 -7.63
N LYS A 87 -0.51 -27.86 -6.44
CA LYS A 87 -1.57 -28.85 -6.29
C LYS A 87 -2.93 -28.29 -6.68
N MET A 88 -3.21 -27.02 -6.39
CA MET A 88 -4.43 -26.35 -6.88
C MET A 88 -4.42 -26.21 -8.40
N PHE A 89 -3.34 -25.75 -9.03
CA PHE A 89 -3.25 -25.62 -10.48
C PHE A 89 -3.32 -26.96 -11.22
N LEU A 90 -2.68 -28.01 -10.70
CA LEU A 90 -2.81 -29.36 -11.26
C LEU A 90 -4.21 -29.94 -11.09
N LYS A 91 -4.88 -29.66 -9.97
CA LYS A 91 -6.27 -30.07 -9.74
C LYS A 91 -7.25 -29.31 -10.65
N VAL A 92 -7.05 -28.01 -10.82
CA VAL A 92 -7.87 -27.19 -11.74
C VAL A 92 -7.61 -27.58 -13.19
N GLY A 93 -6.35 -27.73 -13.60
CA GLY A 93 -5.98 -28.16 -14.95
C GLY A 93 -6.47 -29.57 -15.29
N GLY A 94 -6.36 -30.51 -14.34
CA GLY A 94 -6.90 -31.87 -14.49
C GLY A 94 -8.43 -31.90 -14.59
N ASN A 95 -9.12 -31.10 -13.78
CA ASN A 95 -10.57 -30.97 -13.85
C ASN A 95 -11.02 -30.32 -15.18
N LEU A 96 -10.27 -29.35 -15.69
CA LEU A 96 -10.59 -28.67 -16.94
C LEU A 96 -10.37 -29.57 -18.16
N ALA A 97 -9.32 -30.39 -18.14
CA ALA A 97 -9.08 -31.41 -19.17
C ALA A 97 -10.17 -32.49 -19.18
N ALA A 98 -10.60 -32.96 -17.99
CA ALA A 98 -11.70 -33.90 -17.87
C ALA A 98 -13.03 -33.30 -18.35
N LEU A 99 -13.31 -32.04 -18.02
CA LEU A 99 -14.50 -31.32 -18.48
C LEU A 99 -14.51 -31.17 -20.01
N ARG A 100 -13.38 -30.77 -20.59
CA ARG A 100 -13.23 -30.64 -22.04
C ARG A 100 -13.44 -31.97 -22.76
N LYS A 101 -12.87 -33.05 -22.24
CA LYS A 101 -13.06 -34.41 -22.79
C LYS A 101 -14.51 -34.87 -22.69
N SER A 102 -15.20 -34.54 -21.59
CA SER A 102 -16.64 -34.82 -21.43
C SER A 102 -17.50 -34.01 -22.40
N GLN A 103 -17.13 -32.76 -22.66
CA GLN A 103 -17.83 -31.89 -23.60
C GLN A 103 -17.62 -32.36 -25.05
N GLU A 104 -16.39 -32.72 -25.42
CA GLU A 104 -16.05 -33.25 -26.75
C GLU A 104 -16.75 -34.59 -27.02
N ALA A 105 -16.86 -35.48 -26.02
CA ALA A 105 -17.61 -36.74 -26.15
C ALA A 105 -19.12 -36.50 -26.36
N SER A 106 -19.69 -35.53 -25.63
CA SER A 106 -21.11 -35.17 -25.75
C SER A 106 -21.45 -34.55 -27.11
N THR A 107 -20.57 -33.72 -27.67
CA THR A 107 -20.79 -33.12 -28.98
C THR A 107 -20.66 -34.14 -30.11
N THR A 108 -19.73 -35.10 -30.01
CA THR A 108 -19.64 -36.19 -30.98
C THR A 108 -20.86 -37.11 -30.95
N GLU A 109 -21.39 -37.45 -29.77
CA GLU A 109 -22.57 -38.31 -29.65
C GLU A 109 -23.82 -37.64 -30.25
N MET A 110 -24.01 -36.33 -30.03
CA MET A 110 -25.10 -35.58 -30.68
C MET A 110 -24.95 -35.52 -32.20
N ALA A 111 -23.72 -35.34 -32.71
CA ALA A 111 -23.48 -35.30 -34.15
C ALA A 111 -23.81 -36.64 -34.83
N ASP A 112 -23.38 -37.75 -34.25
CA ASP A 112 -23.68 -39.09 -34.75
C ASP A 112 -25.18 -39.39 -34.72
N GLN A 113 -25.88 -38.96 -33.67
CA GLN A 113 -27.33 -39.13 -33.55
C GLN A 113 -28.10 -38.30 -34.61
N MET A 114 -27.66 -37.07 -34.91
CA MET A 114 -28.25 -36.26 -35.96
C MET A 114 -28.01 -36.86 -37.35
N GLU A 115 -26.81 -37.38 -37.61
CA GLU A 115 -26.49 -38.00 -38.90
C GLU A 115 -27.27 -39.29 -39.12
N TYR A 116 -27.40 -40.12 -38.07
CA TYR A 116 -28.25 -41.31 -38.09
C TYR A 116 -29.71 -40.95 -38.41
N ASN A 117 -30.29 -39.97 -37.72
CA ASN A 117 -31.66 -39.52 -37.97
C ASN A 117 -31.84 -39.00 -39.41
N ARG A 118 -30.83 -38.29 -39.95
CA ARG A 118 -30.85 -37.82 -41.33
C ARG A 118 -30.84 -38.97 -42.33
N LYS A 119 -30.02 -40.00 -42.12
CA LYS A 119 -29.97 -41.21 -42.96
C LYS A 119 -31.27 -42.01 -42.90
N VAL A 120 -31.87 -42.13 -41.72
CA VAL A 120 -33.18 -42.80 -41.55
C VAL A 120 -34.28 -42.04 -42.30
N ASN A 121 -34.34 -40.72 -42.16
CA ASN A 121 -35.31 -39.90 -42.91
C ASN A 121 -35.08 -39.98 -44.41
N GLN A 122 -33.83 -39.95 -44.87
CA GLN A 122 -33.52 -40.00 -46.30
C GLN A 122 -33.94 -41.35 -46.91
N ARG A 123 -33.66 -42.47 -46.23
CA ARG A 123 -34.14 -43.79 -46.66
C ARG A 123 -35.66 -43.84 -46.73
N PHE A 124 -36.34 -43.27 -45.75
CA PHE A 124 -37.79 -43.19 -45.73
C PHE A 124 -38.35 -42.46 -46.96
N PHE A 125 -37.82 -41.27 -47.28
CA PHE A 125 -38.26 -40.52 -48.45
C PHE A 125 -37.91 -41.21 -49.78
N SER A 126 -36.81 -41.96 -49.86
CA SER A 126 -36.49 -42.74 -51.07
C SER A 126 -37.40 -43.95 -51.27
N THR A 127 -37.81 -44.62 -50.19
CA THR A 127 -38.73 -45.76 -50.27
C THR A 127 -40.14 -45.28 -50.63
N VAL A 128 -40.61 -44.20 -50.01
CA VAL A 128 -41.93 -43.62 -50.30
C VAL A 128 -42.03 -43.08 -51.73
N SER A 129 -40.94 -42.54 -52.29
CA SER A 129 -40.94 -42.05 -53.67
C SER A 129 -40.85 -43.15 -54.73
N LEU A 130 -40.35 -44.34 -54.38
CA LEU A 130 -40.36 -45.53 -55.24
C LEU A 130 -41.73 -46.22 -55.25
N ASP A 131 -42.41 -46.32 -54.11
CA ASP A 131 -43.71 -46.99 -54.01
C ASP A 131 -44.90 -46.12 -54.46
N LEU A 132 -44.72 -44.79 -54.61
CA LEU A 132 -45.78 -43.87 -55.07
C LEU A 132 -46.12 -43.97 -56.57
N LYS A 133 -45.48 -44.87 -57.32
CA LYS A 133 -45.79 -45.13 -58.73
C LYS A 133 -46.63 -46.38 -58.97
N GLU A 134 -46.84 -47.24 -57.98
CA GLU A 134 -47.64 -48.45 -58.13
C GLU A 134 -48.55 -48.65 -56.91
N ASP A 135 -49.84 -48.49 -57.16
CA ASP A 135 -50.98 -48.81 -56.30
C ASP A 135 -51.30 -47.95 -55.06
N ASN A 136 -52.38 -47.16 -55.21
CA ASN A 136 -52.90 -46.17 -54.26
C ASN A 136 -53.80 -46.78 -53.15
N LYS A 137 -53.97 -48.11 -53.12
CA LYS A 137 -54.84 -48.81 -52.15
C LYS A 137 -54.07 -49.63 -51.11
N GLU A 138 -52.98 -50.27 -51.50
CA GLU A 138 -52.15 -51.06 -50.57
C GLU A 138 -51.31 -50.14 -49.67
N THR A 139 -50.86 -49.01 -50.23
CA THR A 139 -50.19 -47.90 -49.53
C THR A 139 -51.02 -47.32 -48.37
N LEU A 140 -52.35 -47.29 -48.48
CA LEU A 140 -53.23 -46.74 -47.44
C LEU A 140 -53.42 -47.71 -46.25
N ALA A 141 -53.47 -49.02 -46.53
CA ALA A 141 -53.46 -50.05 -45.47
C ALA A 141 -52.09 -50.10 -44.75
N LEU A 142 -51.00 -49.93 -45.49
CA LEU A 142 -49.65 -49.91 -44.94
C LEU A 142 -49.40 -48.63 -44.11
N LEU A 143 -49.88 -47.46 -44.56
CA LEU A 143 -49.84 -46.21 -43.80
C LEU A 143 -50.67 -46.25 -42.52
N THR A 144 -51.82 -46.93 -42.52
CA THR A 144 -52.65 -47.04 -41.30
C THR A 144 -52.06 -48.03 -40.28
N ALA A 145 -51.47 -49.15 -40.74
CA ALA A 145 -50.71 -50.06 -39.88
C ALA A 145 -49.46 -49.36 -39.31
N GLN A 146 -48.75 -48.59 -40.15
CA GLN A 146 -47.59 -47.82 -39.72
C GLN A 146 -47.98 -46.69 -38.77
N GLY A 147 -49.10 -46.01 -38.98
CA GLY A 147 -49.63 -45.00 -38.05
C GLY A 147 -49.89 -45.57 -36.66
N LYS A 148 -50.40 -46.80 -36.56
CA LYS A 148 -50.57 -47.50 -35.28
C LYS A 148 -49.22 -47.90 -34.65
N ALA A 149 -48.26 -48.36 -35.46
CA ALA A 149 -46.91 -48.68 -34.97
C ALA A 149 -46.15 -47.43 -34.48
N ILE A 150 -46.21 -46.32 -35.23
CA ILE A 150 -45.63 -45.03 -34.86
C ILE A 150 -46.29 -44.51 -33.59
N LYS A 151 -47.61 -44.62 -33.45
CA LYS A 151 -48.31 -44.21 -32.21
C LYS A 151 -47.86 -45.03 -31.00
N LYS A 152 -47.63 -46.34 -31.16
CA LYS A 152 -47.13 -47.23 -30.10
C LYS A 152 -45.65 -46.97 -29.77
N VAL A 153 -44.82 -46.70 -30.77
CA VAL A 153 -43.42 -46.29 -30.57
C VAL A 153 -43.37 -44.93 -29.87
N GLY A 154 -44.22 -43.98 -30.27
CA GLY A 154 -44.38 -42.68 -29.63
C GLY A 154 -44.79 -42.80 -28.17
N SER A 155 -45.78 -43.63 -27.83
CA SER A 155 -46.19 -43.83 -26.43
C SER A 155 -45.08 -44.45 -25.58
N ASN A 156 -44.32 -45.41 -26.12
CA ASN A 156 -43.20 -46.02 -25.42
C ASN A 156 -42.03 -45.05 -25.25
N LEU A 157 -41.77 -44.20 -26.25
CA LEU A 157 -40.73 -43.17 -26.19
C LEU A 157 -41.10 -42.11 -25.15
N ILE A 158 -42.36 -41.66 -25.11
CA ILE A 158 -42.85 -40.70 -24.11
C ILE A 158 -42.68 -41.29 -22.70
N SER A 159 -43.09 -42.54 -22.47
CA SER A 159 -42.93 -43.20 -21.16
C SER A 159 -41.45 -43.36 -20.76
N MET A 160 -40.57 -43.68 -21.72
CA MET A 160 -39.13 -43.78 -21.45
C MET A 160 -38.50 -42.40 -21.18
N ILE A 161 -38.96 -41.35 -21.86
CA ILE A 161 -38.52 -39.96 -21.63
C ILE A 161 -39.00 -39.48 -20.26
N GLU A 162 -40.26 -39.71 -19.88
CA GLU A 162 -40.79 -39.34 -18.56
C GLU A 162 -40.03 -40.05 -17.44
N LYS A 163 -39.74 -41.34 -17.59
CA LYS A 163 -38.95 -42.11 -16.61
C LYS A 163 -37.52 -41.57 -16.49
N LYS A 164 -36.83 -41.34 -17.62
CA LYS A 164 -35.48 -40.75 -17.60
C LYS A 164 -35.47 -39.32 -17.08
N ALA A 165 -36.50 -38.53 -17.34
CA ALA A 165 -36.65 -37.17 -16.82
C ALA A 165 -36.84 -37.19 -15.30
N GLY A 166 -37.61 -38.14 -14.76
CA GLY A 166 -37.73 -38.37 -13.31
C GLY A 166 -36.41 -38.76 -12.66
N GLU A 167 -35.73 -39.78 -13.19
CA GLU A 167 -34.43 -40.24 -12.67
C GLU A 167 -33.34 -39.15 -12.76
N THR A 168 -33.33 -38.38 -13.86
CA THR A 168 -32.41 -37.24 -14.04
C THR A 168 -32.76 -36.10 -13.10
N GLY A 169 -34.05 -35.84 -12.88
CA GLY A 169 -34.55 -34.82 -11.96
C GLY A 169 -34.18 -35.09 -10.50
N GLU A 170 -34.33 -36.34 -10.04
CA GLU A 170 -33.92 -36.74 -8.68
C GLU A 170 -32.42 -36.62 -8.48
N LYS A 171 -31.62 -37.04 -9.47
CA LYS A 171 -30.16 -36.89 -9.43
C LYS A 171 -29.75 -35.42 -9.40
N MET A 172 -30.39 -34.57 -10.21
CA MET A 172 -30.13 -33.14 -10.26
C MET A 172 -30.53 -32.46 -8.94
N ALA A 173 -31.63 -32.87 -8.31
CA ALA A 173 -32.04 -32.37 -7.00
C ALA A 173 -31.04 -32.77 -5.89
N ALA A 174 -30.51 -33.99 -5.93
CA ALA A 174 -29.48 -34.44 -4.99
C ALA A 174 -28.16 -33.67 -5.17
N ASP A 175 -27.76 -33.40 -6.41
CA ASP A 175 -26.56 -32.61 -6.70
C ASP A 175 -26.74 -31.14 -6.32
N LEU A 176 -27.93 -30.55 -6.54
CA LEU A 176 -28.25 -29.19 -6.08
C LEU A 176 -28.14 -29.06 -4.55
N LYS A 177 -28.63 -30.05 -3.79
CA LYS A 177 -28.44 -30.08 -2.33
C LYS A 177 -26.96 -30.13 -1.93
N LYS A 178 -26.12 -30.88 -2.65
CA LYS A 178 -24.67 -30.90 -2.40
C LYS A 178 -24.04 -29.54 -2.68
N TYR A 179 -24.45 -28.87 -3.76
CA TYR A 179 -23.98 -27.52 -4.07
C TYR A 179 -24.40 -26.51 -3.01
N GLU A 180 -25.63 -26.59 -2.50
CA GLU A 180 -26.11 -25.72 -1.42
C GLU A 180 -25.25 -25.86 -0.15
N VAL A 181 -24.94 -27.09 0.26
CA VAL A 181 -24.04 -27.36 1.40
C VAL A 181 -22.63 -26.80 1.16
N ALA A 182 -22.09 -26.96 -0.05
CA ALA A 182 -20.78 -26.43 -0.40
C ALA A 182 -20.76 -24.89 -0.39
N ILE A 183 -21.82 -24.24 -0.90
CA ILE A 183 -21.98 -22.78 -0.90
C ILE A 183 -22.06 -22.25 0.53
N MET A 184 -22.80 -22.92 1.43
CA MET A 184 -22.83 -22.55 2.85
C MET A 184 -21.45 -22.64 3.50
N GLY A 185 -20.65 -23.67 3.16
CA GLY A 185 -19.27 -23.80 3.63
C GLY A 185 -18.38 -22.65 3.16
N VAL A 186 -18.49 -22.26 1.89
CA VAL A 186 -17.77 -21.11 1.32
C VAL A 186 -18.17 -19.80 2.00
N LYS A 187 -19.47 -19.61 2.28
CA LYS A 187 -19.96 -18.44 3.01
C LYS A 187 -19.34 -18.33 4.40
N ARG A 188 -19.29 -19.44 5.15
CA ARG A 188 -18.68 -19.48 6.49
C ARG A 188 -17.17 -19.16 6.45
N LEU A 189 -16.44 -19.73 5.49
CA LEU A 189 -15.01 -19.44 5.29
C LEU A 189 -14.77 -17.97 4.90
N SER A 190 -15.68 -17.39 4.12
CA SER A 190 -15.63 -15.97 3.78
C SER A 190 -15.82 -15.09 5.03
N GLU A 191 -16.83 -15.39 5.86
CA GLU A 191 -17.07 -14.69 7.13
C GLU A 191 -15.87 -14.80 8.08
N GLU A 192 -15.32 -16.00 8.27
CA GLU A 192 -14.09 -16.24 9.04
C GLU A 192 -12.92 -15.41 8.48
N GLY A 193 -12.74 -15.38 7.15
CA GLY A 193 -11.73 -14.56 6.47
C GLY A 193 -11.89 -13.06 6.73
N THR A 194 -13.12 -12.53 6.67
CA THR A 194 -13.37 -11.10 6.95
C THR A 194 -13.02 -10.72 8.39
N THR A 195 -13.28 -11.59 9.37
CA THR A 195 -12.92 -11.33 10.76
C THR A 195 -11.40 -11.37 10.98
N ALA A 196 -10.69 -12.29 10.33
CA ALA A 196 -9.24 -12.35 10.37
C ALA A 196 -8.59 -11.09 9.77
N ILE A 197 -9.12 -10.59 8.65
CA ILE A 197 -8.64 -9.36 8.01
C ILE A 197 -8.87 -8.15 8.92
N LYS A 198 -10.05 -8.01 9.54
CA LYS A 198 -10.34 -6.93 10.50
C LYS A 198 -9.37 -6.95 11.69
N ASN A 199 -9.09 -8.14 12.23
CA ASN A 199 -8.13 -8.30 13.32
C ASN A 199 -6.70 -7.93 12.89
N GLN A 200 -6.31 -8.24 11.66
CA GLN A 200 -5.01 -7.83 11.12
C GLN A 200 -4.93 -6.31 10.91
N GLN A 201 -5.99 -5.67 10.42
CA GLN A 201 -6.08 -4.22 10.29
C GLN A 201 -5.92 -3.52 11.65
N ALA A 202 -6.59 -4.01 12.70
CA ALA A 202 -6.45 -3.45 14.04
C ALA A 202 -5.00 -3.55 14.58
N LYS A 203 -4.32 -4.68 14.35
CA LYS A 203 -2.91 -4.85 14.73
C LYS A 203 -1.97 -3.92 13.95
N LEU A 204 -2.25 -3.69 12.67
CA LEU A 204 -1.47 -2.76 11.85
C LEU A 204 -1.61 -1.31 12.34
N GLU A 205 -2.81 -0.88 12.69
CA GLU A 205 -3.02 0.46 13.28
C GLU A 205 -2.31 0.60 14.63
N GLU A 206 -2.29 -0.44 15.47
CA GLU A 206 -1.50 -0.43 16.71
C GLU A 206 0.01 -0.28 16.42
N ILE A 207 0.54 -1.04 15.47
CA ILE A 207 1.96 -0.95 15.08
C ILE A 207 2.29 0.44 14.52
N LYS A 208 1.39 1.02 13.72
CA LYS A 208 1.54 2.37 13.17
C LYS A 208 1.61 3.42 14.28
N LEU A 209 0.74 3.35 15.28
CA LEU A 209 0.78 4.25 16.45
C LEU A 209 2.07 4.08 17.26
N ARG A 210 2.56 2.85 17.42
CA ARG A 210 3.85 2.59 18.08
C ARG A 210 5.02 3.16 17.29
N LEU A 211 5.03 3.02 15.97
CA LEU A 211 6.05 3.60 15.10
C LEU A 211 6.05 5.11 15.18
N GLN A 212 4.88 5.75 15.13
CA GLN A 212 4.77 7.21 15.25
C GLN A 212 5.32 7.72 16.60
N ARG A 213 5.09 6.97 17.68
CA ARG A 213 5.68 7.26 19.00
C ARG A 213 7.20 7.12 19.00
N ILE A 214 7.73 6.07 18.35
CA ILE A 214 9.18 5.84 18.25
C ILE A 214 9.83 6.90 17.36
N GLU A 215 9.21 7.26 16.25
CA GLU A 215 9.70 8.26 15.30
C GLU A 215 9.74 9.66 15.93
N GLY A 216 8.69 10.02 16.70
CA GLY A 216 8.70 11.22 17.54
C GLY A 216 9.86 11.23 18.55
N ASN A 217 10.29 10.06 19.03
CA ASN A 217 11.42 9.93 19.96
C ASN A 217 12.79 9.78 19.27
N MET A 218 12.85 9.62 17.94
CA MET A 218 14.08 9.32 17.20
C MET A 218 14.62 10.48 16.38
N VAL A 219 13.80 11.48 16.05
CA VAL A 219 14.34 12.73 15.50
C VAL A 219 15.07 13.42 16.66
N PRO A 220 16.39 13.62 16.59
CA PRO A 220 17.09 14.34 17.65
C PRO A 220 16.44 15.71 17.77
N ASP A 221 15.88 16.01 18.94
CA ASP A 221 15.24 17.29 19.21
C ASP A 221 16.20 18.38 18.79
N GLN A 222 15.84 19.15 17.76
CA GLN A 222 16.70 20.25 17.36
C GLN A 222 16.74 21.24 18.53
N ALA A 223 17.92 21.77 18.80
CA ALA A 223 18.07 22.87 19.75
C ALA A 223 17.03 23.94 19.45
N LYS A 224 16.31 24.38 20.50
CA LYS A 224 15.23 25.36 20.34
C LYS A 224 15.77 26.69 19.84
N LEU A 225 16.99 27.02 20.28
CA LEU A 225 17.71 28.22 19.91
C LEU A 225 19.00 27.87 19.16
N LYS A 226 19.30 28.63 18.09
CA LYS A 226 20.51 28.53 17.29
C LYS A 226 21.33 29.81 17.43
N SER A 227 22.62 29.74 17.14
CA SER A 227 23.51 30.91 17.23
C SER A 227 23.16 32.05 16.28
N LEU A 228 22.46 31.76 15.18
CA LEU A 228 22.03 32.74 14.17
C LEU A 228 20.64 33.32 14.45
N ASP A 229 19.94 32.83 15.46
CA ASP A 229 18.62 33.34 15.82
C ASP A 229 18.73 34.75 16.42
N ASN A 230 17.60 35.45 16.53
CA ASN A 230 17.59 36.81 17.02
C ASN A 230 17.70 36.81 18.55
N PRO A 231 18.31 37.83 19.18
CA PRO A 231 18.35 37.93 20.63
C PRO A 231 16.95 37.92 21.28
N GLU A 232 15.93 38.42 20.59
CA GLU A 232 14.54 38.40 21.09
C GLU A 232 13.92 37.00 21.18
N ASP A 233 14.52 35.99 20.56
CA ASP A 233 14.07 34.60 20.67
C ASP A 233 14.48 33.98 22.03
N ILE A 234 15.35 34.66 22.81
CA ILE A 234 15.70 34.31 24.19
C ILE A 234 14.59 34.78 25.14
N LYS A 235 14.06 33.87 25.96
CA LYS A 235 13.07 34.20 26.99
C LYS A 235 13.62 35.28 27.94
N GLY A 236 12.85 36.36 28.10
CA GLY A 236 13.24 37.53 28.91
C GLY A 236 13.78 38.70 28.08
N ILE A 237 14.15 38.50 26.81
CA ILE A 237 14.57 39.57 25.91
C ILE A 237 13.37 40.05 25.09
N GLY A 238 12.68 41.08 25.61
CA GLY A 238 11.60 41.73 24.85
C GLY A 238 12.11 42.63 23.71
N PRO A 239 11.22 43.07 22.79
CA PRO A 239 11.60 43.89 21.62
C PRO A 239 12.38 45.16 21.95
N ALA A 240 12.08 45.78 23.09
CA ALA A 240 12.79 46.98 23.51
C ALA A 240 14.24 46.68 23.95
N LEU A 241 14.51 45.50 24.55
CA LEU A 241 15.89 45.12 24.92
C LEU A 241 16.63 44.64 23.68
N GLY A 242 15.97 43.89 22.80
CA GLY A 242 16.51 43.52 21.49
C GLY A 242 16.96 44.73 20.67
N LYS A 243 16.19 45.83 20.67
CA LYS A 243 16.60 47.09 20.02
C LYS A 243 17.87 47.70 20.65
N GLU A 244 17.99 47.69 21.98
CA GLU A 244 19.19 48.17 22.68
C GLU A 244 20.41 47.31 22.33
N LEU A 245 20.27 45.99 22.31
CA LEU A 245 21.33 45.05 21.92
C LEU A 245 21.81 45.28 20.48
N ARG A 246 20.88 45.52 19.54
CA ARG A 246 21.25 45.84 18.14
C ARG A 246 22.01 47.15 18.01
N ILE A 247 21.72 48.16 18.83
CA ILE A 247 22.48 49.42 18.87
C ILE A 247 23.93 49.16 19.32
N LEU A 248 24.15 48.15 20.17
CA LEU A 248 25.48 47.70 20.59
C LEU A 248 26.19 46.81 19.56
N GLY A 249 25.56 46.56 18.40
CA GLY A 249 26.09 45.66 17.39
C GLY A 249 25.85 44.18 17.68
N ILE A 250 25.01 43.85 18.67
CA ILE A 250 24.62 42.47 19.00
C ILE A 250 23.34 42.15 18.24
N SER A 251 23.47 41.45 17.13
CA SER A 251 22.40 41.14 16.19
C SER A 251 21.95 39.67 16.22
N SER A 252 22.73 38.80 16.86
CA SER A 252 22.45 37.36 16.95
C SER A 252 22.66 36.80 18.36
N VAL A 253 22.06 35.65 18.65
CA VAL A 253 22.28 34.89 19.91
C VAL A 253 23.76 34.56 20.11
N GLY A 254 24.48 34.19 19.04
CA GLY A 254 25.91 33.89 19.11
C GLY A 254 26.73 35.09 19.57
N GLU A 255 26.49 36.27 18.99
CA GLU A 255 27.13 37.51 19.41
C GLU A 255 26.78 37.87 20.86
N PHE A 256 25.51 37.68 21.24
CA PHE A 256 25.03 37.92 22.60
C PHE A 256 25.75 37.06 23.63
N LEU A 257 25.95 35.76 23.34
CA LEU A 257 26.66 34.83 24.22
C LEU A 257 28.16 35.12 24.35
N THR A 258 28.78 35.75 23.35
CA THR A 258 30.20 36.10 23.38
C THR A 258 30.50 37.48 23.97
N THR A 259 29.48 38.32 24.12
CA THR A 259 29.64 39.67 24.66
C THR A 259 29.79 39.62 26.18
N ASP A 260 30.67 40.45 26.74
CA ASP A 260 30.83 40.55 28.19
C ASP A 260 29.52 41.05 28.85
N PRO A 261 28.96 40.32 29.84
CA PRO A 261 27.74 40.73 30.54
C PRO A 261 27.88 42.07 31.25
N VAL A 262 29.08 42.50 31.63
CA VAL A 262 29.35 43.84 32.19
C VAL A 262 29.00 44.92 31.16
N ILE A 263 29.43 44.74 29.91
CA ILE A 263 29.16 45.69 28.82
C ILE A 263 27.65 45.77 28.55
N ILE A 264 26.96 44.63 28.55
CA ILE A 264 25.50 44.58 28.37
C ILE A 264 24.82 45.33 29.52
N GLY A 265 25.23 45.06 30.76
CA GLY A 265 24.65 45.70 31.95
C GLY A 265 24.88 47.22 32.03
N GLU A 266 26.02 47.72 31.54
CA GLU A 266 26.33 49.15 31.53
C GLU A 266 25.61 49.93 30.42
N LYS A 267 25.33 49.27 29.28
CA LYS A 267 24.86 49.93 28.06
C LYS A 267 23.38 49.72 27.77
N THR A 268 22.73 48.81 28.49
CA THR A 268 21.31 48.51 28.35
C THR A 268 20.59 48.77 29.67
N ARG A 269 19.27 48.54 29.69
CA ARG A 269 18.45 48.67 30.91
C ARG A 269 18.54 47.49 31.88
N VAL A 270 19.22 46.38 31.54
CA VAL A 270 19.35 45.22 32.43
C VAL A 270 20.58 45.34 33.31
N SER A 271 20.58 44.73 34.51
CA SER A 271 21.78 44.64 35.33
C SER A 271 22.78 43.63 34.76
N GLN A 272 24.04 43.68 35.22
CA GLN A 272 25.04 42.65 34.88
C GLN A 272 24.55 41.25 35.25
N GLU A 273 24.02 41.06 36.47
CA GLU A 273 23.49 39.76 36.93
C GLU A 273 22.35 39.26 36.03
N MET A 274 21.46 40.16 35.61
CA MET A 274 20.39 39.80 34.69
C MET A 274 20.94 39.43 33.30
N ALA A 275 21.97 40.14 32.82
CA ALA A 275 22.64 39.79 31.58
C ALA A 275 23.29 38.40 31.64
N GLU A 276 23.97 38.07 32.75
CA GLU A 276 24.54 36.74 33.01
C GLU A 276 23.45 35.66 32.99
N ASN A 277 22.32 35.89 33.66
CA ASN A 277 21.21 34.94 33.67
C ASN A 277 20.59 34.77 32.28
N LEU A 278 20.40 35.84 31.51
CA LEU A 278 19.91 35.76 30.13
C LEU A 278 20.87 34.99 29.21
N GLN A 279 22.19 35.17 29.38
CA GLN A 279 23.20 34.39 28.67
C GLN A 279 23.16 32.92 29.06
N ALA A 280 22.98 32.61 30.35
CA ALA A 280 22.80 31.24 30.82
C ALA A 280 21.55 30.59 30.20
N THR A 281 20.41 31.28 30.19
CA THR A 281 19.16 30.82 29.57
C THR A 281 19.38 30.51 28.09
N ALA A 282 20.01 31.43 27.35
CA ALA A 282 20.32 31.25 25.95
C ALA A 282 21.22 30.04 25.71
N GLN A 283 22.30 29.88 26.51
CA GLN A 283 23.22 28.76 26.36
C GLN A 283 22.56 27.40 26.62
N LEU A 284 21.64 27.33 27.58
CA LEU A 284 20.89 26.11 27.91
C LEU A 284 19.84 25.78 26.86
N MET A 285 19.11 26.78 26.33
CA MET A 285 18.13 26.60 25.23
C MET A 285 18.77 26.16 23.90
N MET A 286 20.09 26.31 23.76
CA MET A 286 20.85 25.75 22.64
C MET A 286 21.12 24.24 22.77
N ILE A 287 20.70 23.60 23.87
CA ILE A 287 20.82 22.16 24.07
C ILE A 287 19.56 21.49 23.49
N PRO A 288 19.71 20.49 22.59
CA PRO A 288 18.64 19.62 22.12
C PRO A 288 17.67 19.19 23.24
N GLY A 289 16.39 19.52 23.07
CA GLY A 289 15.32 19.12 23.98
C GLY A 289 15.18 19.95 25.25
N VAL A 290 15.96 21.04 25.42
CA VAL A 290 15.79 21.99 26.53
C VAL A 290 14.95 23.17 26.04
N ASP A 291 13.76 23.36 26.62
CA ASP A 291 12.94 24.52 26.33
C ASP A 291 13.24 25.71 27.27
N SER A 292 12.44 26.77 27.14
CA SER A 292 12.64 27.98 27.94
C SER A 292 12.25 27.85 29.42
N SER A 293 11.33 26.95 29.74
CA SER A 293 10.90 26.64 31.11
C SER A 293 11.90 25.70 31.78
N ASP A 294 12.43 24.74 31.03
CA ASP A 294 13.51 23.85 31.45
C ASP A 294 14.78 24.64 31.76
N ALA A 295 15.14 25.60 30.91
CA ALA A 295 16.30 26.47 31.14
C ALA A 295 16.16 27.26 32.46
N ASP A 296 14.98 27.80 32.76
CA ASP A 296 14.73 28.50 34.03
C ASP A 296 14.85 27.55 35.23
N LEU A 297 14.31 26.33 35.14
CA LEU A 297 14.44 25.31 36.18
C LEU A 297 15.90 24.92 36.42
N LEU A 298 16.71 24.79 35.36
CA LEU A 298 18.12 24.48 35.44
C LEU A 298 18.91 25.63 36.09
N ILE A 299 18.61 26.88 35.75
CA ILE A 299 19.22 28.07 36.37
C ILE A 299 18.89 28.13 37.86
N ASP A 300 17.62 27.92 38.23
CA ASP A 300 17.18 27.86 39.63
C ASP A 300 17.80 26.67 40.39
N ALA A 301 18.13 25.58 39.69
CA ALA A 301 18.88 24.45 40.24
C ALA A 301 20.40 24.74 40.42
N GLY A 302 20.85 25.92 39.99
CA GLY A 302 22.24 26.38 40.08
C GLY A 302 23.11 26.00 38.88
N ILE A 303 22.51 25.62 37.75
CA ILE A 303 23.21 25.31 36.50
C ILE A 303 23.16 26.54 35.60
N LYS A 304 24.28 27.23 35.44
CA LYS A 304 24.38 28.46 34.65
C LYS A 304 25.10 28.28 33.32
N SER A 305 25.67 27.10 33.07
CA SER A 305 26.37 26.83 31.81
C SER A 305 26.17 25.41 31.31
N ARG A 306 26.36 25.24 29.99
CA ARG A 306 26.36 23.92 29.34
C ARG A 306 27.41 22.99 29.96
N LYS A 307 28.57 23.51 30.36
CA LYS A 307 29.63 22.72 30.99
C LYS A 307 29.21 22.21 32.38
N GLU A 308 28.64 23.08 33.20
CA GLU A 308 28.12 22.69 34.52
C GLU A 308 27.03 21.62 34.42
N LEU A 309 26.18 21.69 33.38
CA LEU A 309 25.19 20.65 33.11
C LEU A 309 25.85 19.32 32.76
N ALA A 310 26.84 19.34 31.86
CA ALA A 310 27.56 18.14 31.40
C ALA A 310 28.31 17.39 32.52
N ASP A 311 28.78 18.15 33.51
CA ASP A 311 29.57 17.68 34.66
C ASP A 311 28.71 17.24 35.86
N ASN A 312 27.39 17.45 35.83
CA ASN A 312 26.50 17.15 36.95
C ASN A 312 26.16 15.65 37.09
N ASP A 313 25.88 15.20 38.31
CA ASP A 313 25.38 13.85 38.56
C ASP A 313 23.87 13.77 38.28
N LEU A 314 23.47 12.78 37.47
CA LEU A 314 22.07 12.61 37.04
C LEU A 314 21.10 12.48 38.23
N ILE A 315 21.47 11.75 39.28
CA ILE A 315 20.59 11.48 40.42
C ILE A 315 20.44 12.74 41.27
N GLN A 316 21.52 13.50 41.46
CA GLN A 316 21.46 14.76 42.21
C GLN A 316 20.69 15.84 41.46
N LEU A 317 20.94 16.01 40.15
CA LEU A 317 20.25 16.99 39.34
C LEU A 317 18.76 16.69 39.24
N SER A 318 18.39 15.43 38.94
CA SER A 318 16.97 15.03 38.83
C SER A 318 16.18 15.27 40.12
N ARG A 319 16.79 15.06 41.29
CA ARG A 319 16.15 15.38 42.57
C ARG A 319 15.89 16.87 42.72
N LYS A 320 16.91 17.71 42.47
CA LYS A 320 16.79 19.19 42.59
C LYS A 320 15.76 19.75 41.61
N VAL A 321 15.85 19.36 40.33
CA VAL A 321 14.91 19.79 39.29
C VAL A 321 13.50 19.30 39.62
N GLY A 322 13.32 18.07 40.10
CA GLY A 322 12.01 17.54 40.49
C GLY A 322 11.38 18.25 41.70
N GLU A 323 12.18 18.76 42.63
CA GLU A 323 11.69 19.60 43.74
C GLU A 323 11.27 20.99 43.24
N LEU A 324 12.07 21.63 42.37
CA LEU A 324 11.76 22.93 41.77
C LEU A 324 10.56 22.88 40.83
N ALA A 325 10.44 21.82 40.02
CA ALA A 325 9.33 21.62 39.09
C ALA A 325 7.99 21.56 39.83
N LYS A 326 7.94 20.92 41.01
CA LYS A 326 6.72 20.92 41.85
C LYS A 326 6.34 22.34 42.27
N ILE A 327 7.32 23.15 42.70
CA ILE A 327 7.08 24.55 43.06
C ILE A 327 6.57 25.35 41.85
N TYR A 328 7.11 25.10 40.66
CA TYR A 328 6.69 25.76 39.42
C TYR A 328 5.27 25.37 39.01
N VAL A 329 4.88 24.10 39.18
CA VAL A 329 3.51 23.63 38.97
C VAL A 329 2.54 24.29 39.96
N ASP A 330 2.91 24.37 41.24
CA ASP A 330 2.09 25.02 42.26
C ASP A 330 1.92 26.54 42.01
N GLN A 331 2.92 27.18 41.39
CA GLN A 331 2.88 28.57 40.94
C GLN A 331 2.14 28.77 39.61
N GLY A 332 1.78 27.69 38.90
CA GLY A 332 1.18 27.75 37.57
C GLY A 332 2.13 28.23 36.46
N LYS A 333 3.45 28.13 36.67
CA LYS A 333 4.46 28.49 35.66
C LYS A 333 4.61 27.43 34.58
N ILE A 334 4.45 26.16 34.95
CA ILE A 334 4.47 25.00 34.05
C ILE A 334 3.31 24.08 34.39
N SER A 335 2.84 23.30 33.42
CA SER A 335 1.86 22.25 33.64
C SER A 335 2.52 20.98 34.21
N LYS A 336 1.72 20.11 34.83
CA LYS A 336 2.23 18.85 35.41
C LYS A 336 2.83 17.91 34.36
N ASP A 337 2.35 18.00 33.12
CA ASP A 337 2.79 17.17 32.00
C ASP A 337 4.10 17.71 31.37
N GLU A 338 4.48 18.95 31.68
CA GLU A 338 5.75 19.59 31.29
C GLU A 338 6.85 19.40 32.36
N CYS A 339 6.61 18.61 33.41
CA CYS A 339 7.63 18.30 34.40
C CYS A 339 8.73 17.41 33.78
N PRO A 340 10.01 17.83 33.83
CA PRO A 340 11.10 17.05 33.25
C PRO A 340 11.22 15.66 33.87
N THR A 341 11.29 14.65 33.02
CA THR A 341 11.54 13.26 33.39
C THR A 341 13.04 13.02 33.61
N ILE A 342 13.37 11.93 34.32
CA ILE A 342 14.79 11.55 34.53
C ILE A 342 15.48 11.21 33.20
N GLU A 343 14.74 10.67 32.24
CA GLU A 343 15.21 10.37 30.88
C GLU A 343 15.55 11.65 30.10
N GLU A 344 14.71 12.68 30.18
CA GLU A 344 14.98 13.99 29.56
C GLU A 344 16.22 14.65 30.16
N ILE A 345 16.31 14.72 31.50
CA ILE A 345 17.48 15.27 32.19
C ILE A 345 18.75 14.50 31.81
N SER A 346 18.68 13.16 31.73
CA SER A 346 19.80 12.34 31.26
C SER A 346 20.18 12.64 29.81
N SER A 347 19.20 12.92 28.95
CA SER A 347 19.43 13.33 27.56
C SER A 347 20.13 14.69 27.50
N TRP A 348 19.67 15.68 28.29
CA TRP A 348 20.28 17.01 28.36
C TRP A 348 21.74 16.96 28.80
N ILE A 349 22.06 16.21 29.86
CA ILE A 349 23.46 16.01 30.33
C ILE A 349 24.32 15.41 29.20
N ARG A 350 23.79 14.43 28.48
CA ARG A 350 24.51 13.77 27.38
C ARG A 350 24.73 14.70 26.19
N MET A 351 23.73 15.51 25.83
CA MET A 351 23.81 16.48 24.72
C MET A 351 24.62 17.74 25.09
N ALA A 352 24.79 18.00 26.39
CA ALA A 352 25.63 19.09 26.88
C ALA A 352 27.14 18.78 26.76
N ARG A 353 27.53 17.50 26.78
CA ARG A 353 28.89 17.04 26.46
C ARG A 353 29.22 17.28 24.99
#